data_AF-A0A7X6I3K6-F1
#
_entry.id   AF-A0A7X6I3K6-F1
#
_cell.length_a   1.000
_cell.length_b   1.000
_cell.length_c   1.000
_cell.angle_alpha   90.00
_cell.angle_beta   90.00
_cell.angle_gamma   90.00
#
_symmetry.space_group_name_H-M   'P 1'
#
loop_
_entity.id
_entity.type
_entity.pdbx_description
1 polymer ?
#
loop_
_entity_poly.entity_id
_entity_poly.type
_entity_poly.pdbx_seq_one_letter_code
_entity_poly.pdbx_strand_id
1 'polypeptide(L)'
;MTFFIIILYLINLIFALFLVFVKEKDTSVTWAWLLVFLSVPILGFFIYLFFGYGLSDKQKFIVETQNVKTVDEIQKFISSKTTSFSFPSDIDYRNTDFLYSLNKVPLSHYNKVDLILDGQEKLSLLIEDLRKATDSIHLEYYAFVTDEAGLSILKVLEEKAKEGVSIKLLYDELGSKGTKKKYFKPLIDAGGIVSTFLTSQQMLLKFRMNYHNHRKIVVIDNQVSYIGGFNIADQYVKSTKQFGYWRDTHIRILGPASTLLQLRFIMDWNISVTESNKISYRDKQLYQEIPNKEYSTDIQIISSGPNNEKEQIKLTFIKLILSAKSKVWIQTPYLIPDDSIINALEIAKRSGIDVKIMLPDKPDHPFIYRATQFYESVLIKKDIEIYSYNGGFLHSKVLIIDDEISIVGSANQDIRSYKLNFETSAMIFDTTFNRDLKEAFIKDLTKSTRVTYETFKMMPYWIRIKQKISRLFSPIM
;
A
#
# COMPACT_ATOMS: atom_id res chain seq x y z
N MET A 1 6.93 -33.81 37.21
CA MET A 1 6.23 -32.63 36.64
C MET A 1 7.05 -31.36 36.76
N THR A 2 7.51 -30.98 37.96
CA THR A 2 8.31 -29.77 38.20
C THR A 2 9.63 -29.71 37.40
N PHE A 3 10.37 -30.82 37.32
CA PHE A 3 11.62 -30.91 36.54
C PHE A 3 11.41 -30.66 35.04
N PHE A 4 10.32 -31.19 34.48
CA PHE A 4 9.95 -30.99 33.08
C PHE A 4 9.59 -29.53 32.78
N ILE A 5 8.86 -28.87 33.70
CA ILE A 5 8.54 -27.44 33.60
C ILE A 5 9.82 -26.60 33.64
N ILE A 6 10.75 -26.89 34.55
CA ILE A 6 12.04 -26.18 34.66
C ILE A 6 12.85 -26.31 33.36
N ILE A 7 12.94 -27.51 32.80
CA ILE A 7 13.62 -27.74 31.51
C ILE A 7 12.97 -26.93 30.39
N LEU A 8 11.64 -26.89 30.32
CA LEU A 8 10.92 -26.11 29.31
C LEU A 8 11.21 -24.61 29.42
N TYR A 9 11.23 -24.06 30.64
CA TYR A 9 11.58 -22.66 30.87
C TYR A 9 13.06 -22.37 30.52
N LEU A 10 13.97 -23.29 30.80
CA LEU A 10 15.39 -23.16 30.41
C LEU A 10 15.58 -23.16 28.89
N ILE A 11 14.90 -24.06 28.16
CA ILE A 11 14.92 -24.08 26.69
C ILE A 11 14.36 -22.76 26.13
N ASN A 12 13.26 -22.28 26.68
CA ASN A 12 12.63 -21.03 26.27
C ASN A 12 13.53 -19.81 26.55
N LEU A 13 14.25 -19.80 27.68
CA LEU A 13 15.23 -18.76 28.01
C LEU A 13 16.41 -18.78 27.04
N ILE A 14 16.97 -19.96 26.73
CA ILE A 14 18.05 -20.10 25.75
C ILE A 14 17.60 -19.59 24.38
N PHE A 15 16.37 -19.92 23.96
CA PHE A 15 15.81 -19.43 22.70
C PHE A 15 15.60 -17.91 22.70
N ALA A 16 15.10 -17.35 23.80
CA ALA A 16 14.92 -15.93 23.99
C ALA A 16 16.26 -15.17 23.91
N LEU A 17 17.32 -15.70 24.55
CA LEU A 17 18.67 -15.15 24.47
C LEU A 17 19.24 -15.27 23.05
N PHE A 18 19.14 -16.44 22.41
CA PHE A 18 19.55 -16.64 21.03
C PHE A 18 18.92 -15.59 20.09
N LEU A 19 17.64 -15.28 20.27
CA LEU A 19 16.92 -14.31 19.46
C LEU A 19 17.43 -12.88 19.62
N VAL A 20 17.81 -12.49 20.84
CA VAL A 20 18.43 -11.18 21.14
C VAL A 20 19.77 -11.04 20.43
N PHE A 21 20.57 -12.12 20.39
CA PHE A 21 21.94 -12.07 19.87
C PHE A 21 22.06 -12.33 18.36
N VAL A 22 21.10 -13.03 17.76
CA VAL A 22 21.21 -13.45 16.34
C VAL A 22 20.54 -12.48 15.37
N LYS A 23 19.61 -11.63 15.82
CA LYS A 23 18.97 -10.67 14.93
C LYS A 23 19.16 -9.25 15.42
N GLU A 24 19.83 -8.44 14.60
CA GLU A 24 19.74 -6.98 14.64
C GLU A 24 18.29 -6.58 14.32
N LYS A 25 17.47 -6.50 15.37
CA LYS A 25 16.12 -5.95 15.31
C LYS A 25 16.07 -4.72 16.17
N ASP A 26 15.13 -3.84 15.83
CA ASP A 26 14.70 -2.75 16.70
C ASP A 26 14.57 -3.27 18.14
N THR A 27 15.25 -2.59 19.08
CA THR A 27 15.34 -3.00 20.48
C THR A 27 13.95 -3.22 21.08
N SER A 28 12.97 -2.42 20.65
CA SER A 28 11.57 -2.52 21.07
C SER A 28 10.93 -3.86 20.65
N VAL A 29 11.23 -4.33 19.43
CA VAL A 29 10.73 -5.62 18.92
C VAL A 29 11.38 -6.77 19.66
N THR A 30 12.68 -6.66 19.95
CA THR A 30 13.42 -7.67 20.74
C THR A 30 12.83 -7.80 22.15
N TRP A 31 12.58 -6.68 22.84
CA TRP A 31 11.93 -6.68 24.16
C TRP A 31 10.51 -7.26 24.12
N ALA A 32 9.72 -6.94 23.09
CA ALA A 32 8.38 -7.52 22.93
C ALA A 32 8.43 -9.05 22.82
N TRP A 33 9.37 -9.60 22.06
CA TRP A 33 9.55 -11.04 21.95
C TRP A 33 10.04 -11.68 23.24
N LEU A 34 10.99 -11.05 23.93
CA LEU A 34 11.42 -11.50 25.26
C LEU A 34 10.22 -11.61 26.22
N LEU A 35 9.35 -10.61 26.25
CA LEU A 35 8.14 -10.64 27.08
C LEU A 35 7.19 -11.77 26.69
N VAL A 36 6.97 -12.00 25.39
CA VAL A 36 6.13 -13.10 24.90
C VAL A 36 6.68 -14.46 25.33
N PHE A 37 7.99 -14.68 25.17
CA PHE A 37 8.62 -15.93 25.61
C PHE A 37 8.49 -16.11 27.11
N LEU A 38 8.79 -15.09 27.92
CA LEU A 38 8.73 -15.18 29.37
C LEU A 38 7.29 -15.39 29.88
N SER A 39 6.29 -14.76 29.24
CA SER A 39 4.90 -14.77 29.71
C SER A 39 4.12 -16.01 29.28
N VAL A 40 4.44 -16.58 28.10
CA VAL A 40 3.72 -17.73 27.56
C VAL A 40 4.70 -18.76 27.01
N PRO A 41 5.31 -19.59 27.87
CA PRO A 41 6.27 -20.60 27.45
C PRO A 41 5.65 -21.58 26.44
N ILE A 42 6.47 -22.07 25.50
CA ILE A 42 6.07 -22.97 24.40
C ILE A 42 5.17 -22.26 23.37
N LEU A 43 4.02 -21.70 23.76
CA LEU A 43 3.13 -21.01 22.83
C LEU A 43 3.79 -19.76 22.23
N GLY A 44 4.57 -19.02 23.04
CA GLY A 44 5.35 -17.88 22.59
C GLY A 44 6.34 -18.22 21.47
N PHE A 45 6.92 -19.44 21.51
CA PHE A 45 7.77 -19.95 20.43
C PHE A 45 6.98 -20.16 19.13
N PHE A 46 5.79 -20.78 19.18
CA PHE A 46 4.94 -20.92 18.00
C PHE A 46 4.47 -19.56 17.47
N ILE A 47 4.07 -18.64 18.35
CA ILE A 47 3.72 -17.26 17.98
C ILE A 47 4.92 -16.57 17.30
N TYR A 48 6.14 -16.75 17.82
CA TYR A 48 7.35 -16.23 17.19
C TYR A 48 7.59 -16.81 15.80
N LEU A 49 7.36 -18.11 15.60
CA LEU A 49 7.50 -18.69 14.27
C LEU A 49 6.60 -17.98 13.26
N PHE A 50 5.33 -17.72 13.59
CA PHE A 50 4.36 -17.10 12.67
C PHE A 50 4.54 -15.60 12.43
N PHE A 51 4.94 -14.85 13.47
CA PHE A 51 4.94 -13.38 13.46
C PHE A 51 6.34 -12.76 13.64
N GLY A 52 7.25 -13.44 14.31
CA GLY A 52 8.58 -12.94 14.59
C GLY A 52 9.61 -13.31 13.52
N TYR A 53 9.35 -14.35 12.73
CA TYR A 53 10.23 -14.74 11.64
C TYR A 53 9.97 -13.87 10.40
N GLY A 54 11.01 -13.13 9.98
CA GLY A 54 10.93 -12.23 8.83
C GLY A 54 10.95 -12.95 7.47
N LEU A 55 11.03 -12.21 6.37
CA LEU A 55 11.35 -12.81 5.07
C LEU A 55 12.68 -13.59 5.16
N SER A 56 12.72 -14.79 4.59
CA SER A 56 13.97 -15.57 4.52
C SER A 56 15.00 -14.86 3.64
N ASP A 57 16.29 -15.05 3.90
CA ASP A 57 17.37 -14.43 3.13
C ASP A 57 17.26 -14.74 1.62
N LYS A 58 16.85 -15.96 1.26
CA LYS A 58 16.55 -16.32 -0.13
C LYS A 58 15.48 -15.43 -0.76
N GLN A 59 14.41 -15.10 -0.03
CA GLN A 59 13.34 -14.24 -0.52
C GLN A 59 13.80 -12.79 -0.60
N LYS A 60 14.48 -12.28 0.43
CA LYS A 60 15.08 -10.94 0.39
C LYS A 60 16.00 -10.79 -0.81
N PHE A 61 16.91 -11.74 -1.00
CA PHE A 61 17.82 -11.81 -2.14
C PHE A 61 17.08 -11.85 -3.48
N ILE A 62 16.02 -12.65 -3.61
CA ILE A 62 15.20 -12.71 -4.84
C ILE A 62 14.56 -11.34 -5.13
N VAL A 63 13.96 -10.70 -4.12
CA VAL A 63 13.31 -9.39 -4.30
C VAL A 63 14.35 -8.31 -4.60
N GLU A 64 15.48 -8.28 -3.89
CA GLU A 64 16.59 -7.36 -4.14
C GLU A 64 17.19 -7.54 -5.54
N THR A 65 17.43 -8.78 -5.97
CA THR A 65 17.95 -9.07 -7.30
C THR A 65 16.98 -8.59 -8.38
N GLN A 66 15.67 -8.75 -8.18
CA GLN A 66 14.67 -8.23 -9.13
C GLN A 66 14.56 -6.71 -9.08
N ASN A 67 14.72 -6.07 -7.91
CA ASN A 67 14.81 -4.62 -7.78
C ASN A 67 15.97 -4.07 -8.62
N VAL A 68 17.18 -4.62 -8.46
CA VAL A 68 18.37 -4.19 -9.23
C VAL A 68 18.13 -4.36 -10.73
N LYS A 69 17.67 -5.54 -11.16
CA LYS A 69 17.34 -5.78 -12.57
C LYS A 69 16.31 -4.78 -13.10
N THR A 70 15.25 -4.51 -12.34
CA THR A 70 14.22 -3.57 -12.78
C THR A 70 14.77 -2.16 -12.90
N VAL A 71 15.60 -1.71 -11.96
CA VAL A 71 16.26 -0.39 -12.04
C VAL A 71 17.19 -0.31 -13.25
N ASP A 72 17.98 -1.35 -13.52
CA ASP A 72 18.86 -1.40 -14.70
C ASP A 72 18.04 -1.33 -16.01
N GLU A 73 16.93 -2.06 -16.08
CA GLU A 73 16.04 -2.05 -17.25
C GLU A 73 15.27 -0.73 -17.40
N ILE A 74 14.82 -0.13 -16.29
CA ILE A 74 14.29 1.25 -16.24
C ILE A 74 15.32 2.18 -16.90
N GLN A 75 16.57 2.16 -16.43
CA GLN A 75 17.62 3.03 -16.98
C GLN A 75 17.86 2.77 -18.46
N LYS A 76 18.02 1.52 -18.90
CA LYS A 76 18.23 1.19 -20.32
C LYS A 76 17.07 1.65 -21.20
N PHE A 77 15.83 1.36 -20.80
CA PHE A 77 14.64 1.72 -21.55
C PHE A 77 14.49 3.25 -21.66
N ILE A 78 14.62 3.94 -20.53
CA ILE A 78 14.39 5.39 -20.45
C ILE A 78 15.50 6.19 -21.11
N SER A 79 16.74 5.71 -21.09
CA SER A 79 17.86 6.34 -21.81
C SER A 79 17.56 6.53 -23.31
N SER A 80 16.67 5.70 -23.88
CA SER A 80 16.22 5.81 -25.27
C SER A 80 15.00 6.73 -25.48
N LYS A 81 14.32 7.18 -24.41
CA LYS A 81 13.06 7.95 -24.44
C LYS A 81 13.09 9.19 -23.53
N THR A 82 14.12 10.02 -23.69
CA THR A 82 14.39 11.21 -22.86
C THR A 82 13.29 12.28 -22.85
N THR A 83 12.33 12.26 -23.78
CA THR A 83 11.21 13.21 -23.78
C THR A 83 10.11 12.84 -22.80
N SER A 84 9.94 11.56 -22.45
CA SER A 84 8.83 11.08 -21.62
C SER A 84 9.17 10.99 -20.14
N PHE A 85 10.46 11.12 -19.83
CA PHE A 85 11.00 10.92 -18.49
C PHE A 85 12.17 11.86 -18.25
N SER A 86 12.28 12.35 -17.03
CA SER A 86 13.42 13.16 -16.59
C SER A 86 14.07 12.60 -15.34
N PHE A 87 15.36 12.86 -15.23
CA PHE A 87 16.19 12.53 -14.09
C PHE A 87 16.50 13.78 -13.27
N PRO A 88 16.94 13.65 -12.00
CA PRO A 88 17.24 14.78 -11.10
C PRO A 88 18.14 15.89 -11.65
N SER A 89 18.99 15.58 -12.63
CA SER A 89 19.84 16.60 -13.28
C SER A 89 19.06 17.58 -14.17
N ASP A 90 17.81 17.25 -14.49
CA ASP A 90 17.07 17.88 -15.59
C ASP A 90 16.01 18.88 -15.10
N ILE A 91 15.66 18.90 -13.80
CA ILE A 91 14.54 19.70 -13.25
C ILE A 91 14.82 20.23 -11.83
N ASP A 92 14.44 21.47 -11.52
CA ASP A 92 14.55 22.10 -10.18
C ASP A 92 13.40 21.68 -9.24
N TYR A 93 13.18 20.37 -9.07
CA TYR A 93 12.31 19.84 -8.03
C TYR A 93 13.16 19.10 -6.99
N ARG A 94 13.61 19.80 -5.94
CA ARG A 94 14.39 19.19 -4.84
C ARG A 94 13.72 17.95 -4.20
N ASN A 95 12.41 17.81 -4.35
CA ASN A 95 11.66 16.62 -3.91
C ASN A 95 11.86 15.43 -4.87
N THR A 96 11.89 15.63 -6.19
CA THR A 96 12.11 14.54 -7.17
C THR A 96 13.52 13.96 -7.05
N ASP A 97 14.52 14.78 -6.73
CA ASP A 97 15.91 14.35 -6.56
C ASP A 97 16.07 13.41 -5.37
N PHE A 98 15.44 13.78 -4.25
CA PHE A 98 15.41 12.95 -3.06
C PHE A 98 14.73 11.62 -3.36
N LEU A 99 13.59 11.63 -4.05
CA LEU A 99 12.83 10.41 -4.36
C LEU A 99 13.55 9.51 -5.35
N TYR A 100 14.22 10.10 -6.35
CA TYR A 100 15.11 9.38 -7.23
C TYR A 100 16.28 8.76 -6.46
N SER A 101 16.83 9.47 -5.47
CA SER A 101 17.89 8.91 -4.61
C SER A 101 17.42 7.68 -3.82
N LEU A 102 16.13 7.63 -3.45
CA LEU A 102 15.53 6.53 -2.69
C LEU A 102 15.18 5.32 -3.56
N ASN A 103 14.52 5.55 -4.70
CA ASN A 103 13.90 4.47 -5.50
C ASN A 103 14.53 4.27 -6.88
N LYS A 104 15.38 5.19 -7.35
CA LYS A 104 15.95 5.19 -8.71
C LYS A 104 14.89 5.14 -9.83
N VAL A 105 13.69 5.63 -9.52
CA VAL A 105 12.56 5.75 -10.46
C VAL A 105 12.50 7.20 -10.96
N PRO A 106 12.49 7.44 -12.27
CA PRO A 106 12.46 8.79 -12.84
C PRO A 106 11.12 9.50 -12.58
N LEU A 107 11.09 10.79 -12.89
CA LEU A 107 9.83 11.50 -13.12
C LEU A 107 9.32 11.15 -14.52
N SER A 108 8.04 10.86 -14.65
CA SER A 108 7.38 10.65 -15.94
C SER A 108 6.53 11.87 -16.31
N HIS A 109 6.58 12.25 -17.58
CA HIS A 109 5.89 13.43 -18.13
C HIS A 109 4.74 13.03 -19.05
N TYR A 110 3.90 14.00 -19.39
CA TYR A 110 2.83 13.86 -20.39
C TYR A 110 1.84 12.73 -20.06
N ASN A 111 1.41 12.65 -18.80
CA ASN A 111 0.36 11.74 -18.39
C ASN A 111 -0.98 12.47 -18.29
N LYS A 112 -2.06 11.72 -18.48
CA LYS A 112 -3.41 12.13 -18.09
C LYS A 112 -3.83 11.30 -16.89
N VAL A 113 -4.40 11.96 -15.89
CA VAL A 113 -4.85 11.32 -14.66
C VAL A 113 -6.31 11.65 -14.40
N ASP A 114 -7.14 10.61 -14.34
CA ASP A 114 -8.54 10.73 -13.95
C ASP A 114 -8.68 10.32 -12.46
N LEU A 115 -9.28 11.20 -11.66
CA LEU A 115 -9.55 10.96 -10.23
C LEU A 115 -10.86 10.17 -10.07
N ILE A 116 -10.80 9.07 -9.32
CA ILE A 116 -11.96 8.19 -9.09
C ILE A 116 -12.20 8.05 -7.58
N LEU A 117 -13.41 8.40 -7.14
CA LEU A 117 -13.79 8.48 -5.72
C LEU A 117 -14.87 7.48 -5.31
N ASP A 118 -15.49 6.83 -6.29
CA ASP A 118 -16.59 5.88 -6.15
C ASP A 118 -16.21 4.51 -6.75
N GLY A 119 -16.55 3.44 -6.03
CA GLY A 119 -16.15 2.10 -6.43
C GLY A 119 -16.98 1.51 -7.58
N GLN A 120 -18.24 1.94 -7.74
CA GLN A 120 -19.07 1.57 -8.89
C GLN A 120 -18.56 2.24 -10.16
N GLU A 121 -18.21 3.52 -10.08
CA GLU A 121 -17.52 4.26 -11.15
C GLU A 121 -16.19 3.58 -11.52
N LYS A 122 -15.35 3.27 -10.51
CA LYS A 122 -14.08 2.56 -10.72
C LYS A 122 -14.29 1.22 -11.42
N LEU A 123 -15.25 0.42 -10.98
CA LEU A 123 -15.54 -0.88 -11.57
C LEU A 123 -16.00 -0.75 -13.03
N SER A 124 -16.89 0.21 -13.30
CA SER A 124 -17.42 0.47 -14.64
C SER A 124 -16.31 0.89 -15.61
N LEU A 125 -15.50 1.87 -15.23
CA LEU A 125 -14.36 2.35 -16.04
C LEU A 125 -13.36 1.22 -16.29
N LEU A 126 -13.01 0.45 -15.25
CA LEU A 126 -12.10 -0.67 -15.40
C LEU A 126 -12.64 -1.71 -16.38
N ILE A 127 -13.92 -2.10 -16.28
CA ILE A 127 -14.54 -3.04 -17.22
C ILE A 127 -14.50 -2.51 -18.66
N GLU A 128 -14.76 -1.22 -18.86
CA GLU A 128 -14.71 -0.59 -20.17
C GLU A 128 -13.31 -0.68 -20.78
N ASP A 129 -12.27 -0.34 -20.03
CA ASP A 129 -10.90 -0.42 -20.52
C ASP A 129 -10.43 -1.86 -20.74
N LEU A 130 -10.83 -2.79 -19.85
CA LEU A 130 -10.52 -4.22 -20.03
C LEU A 130 -11.11 -4.76 -21.34
N ARG A 131 -12.34 -4.34 -21.72
CA ARG A 131 -12.95 -4.75 -22.99
C ARG A 131 -12.19 -4.24 -24.21
N LYS A 132 -11.61 -3.04 -24.11
CA LYS A 132 -10.83 -2.40 -25.17
C LYS A 132 -9.43 -2.99 -25.37
N ALA A 133 -8.94 -3.78 -24.42
CA ALA A 133 -7.60 -4.37 -24.47
C ALA A 133 -7.39 -5.20 -25.75
N THR A 134 -6.20 -5.13 -26.33
CA THR A 134 -5.85 -5.80 -27.59
C THR A 134 -4.60 -6.66 -27.49
N ASP A 135 -3.73 -6.42 -26.51
CA ASP A 135 -2.44 -7.10 -26.36
C ASP A 135 -2.33 -7.79 -25.00
N SER A 136 -2.45 -7.03 -23.90
CA SER A 136 -2.17 -7.55 -22.57
C SER A 136 -2.96 -6.88 -21.45
N ILE A 137 -3.30 -7.68 -20.44
CA ILE A 137 -3.94 -7.23 -19.21
C ILE A 137 -3.19 -7.85 -18.03
N HIS A 138 -2.63 -7.00 -17.18
CA HIS A 138 -1.94 -7.38 -15.97
C HIS A 138 -2.66 -6.78 -14.75
N LEU A 139 -3.07 -7.62 -13.80
CA LEU A 139 -3.77 -7.21 -12.59
C LEU A 139 -3.04 -7.70 -11.36
N GLU A 140 -2.86 -6.81 -10.38
CA GLU A 140 -2.31 -7.09 -9.06
C GLU A 140 -3.20 -6.48 -7.99
N TYR A 141 -3.68 -7.29 -7.05
CA TYR A 141 -4.55 -6.82 -5.97
C TYR A 141 -4.23 -7.48 -4.64
N TYR A 142 -4.23 -6.69 -3.55
CA TYR A 142 -4.26 -7.23 -2.19
C TYR A 142 -5.49 -8.12 -1.96
N ALA A 143 -6.69 -7.62 -2.27
CA ALA A 143 -7.91 -8.40 -2.18
C ALA A 143 -8.59 -8.49 -3.56
N PHE A 144 -8.72 -9.72 -4.06
CA PHE A 144 -9.52 -10.06 -5.22
C PHE A 144 -10.55 -11.12 -4.83
N VAL A 145 -11.75 -10.70 -4.47
CA VAL A 145 -12.83 -11.58 -3.99
C VAL A 145 -13.71 -12.00 -5.16
N THR A 146 -14.09 -13.28 -5.22
CA THR A 146 -14.97 -13.83 -6.28
C THR A 146 -16.45 -13.69 -5.92
N ASP A 147 -16.88 -12.47 -5.62
CA ASP A 147 -18.28 -12.05 -5.48
C ASP A 147 -18.76 -11.40 -6.79
N GLU A 148 -19.88 -10.67 -6.79
CA GLU A 148 -20.47 -10.14 -8.03
C GLU A 148 -19.49 -9.20 -8.77
N ALA A 149 -18.82 -8.30 -8.05
CA ALA A 149 -17.81 -7.42 -8.59
C ALA A 149 -16.64 -8.21 -9.21
N GLY A 150 -16.06 -9.17 -8.48
CA GLY A 150 -14.95 -9.97 -9.00
C GLY A 150 -15.34 -10.87 -10.17
N LEU A 151 -16.53 -11.49 -10.13
CA LEU A 151 -17.03 -12.33 -11.21
C LEU A 151 -17.30 -11.51 -12.49
N SER A 152 -17.75 -10.26 -12.35
CA SER A 152 -17.94 -9.37 -13.51
C SER A 152 -16.62 -9.08 -14.24
N ILE A 153 -15.52 -8.87 -13.49
CA ILE A 153 -14.18 -8.70 -14.05
C ILE A 153 -13.70 -10.01 -14.67
N LEU A 154 -13.81 -11.14 -13.96
CA LEU A 154 -13.37 -12.44 -14.46
C LEU A 154 -14.03 -12.83 -15.77
N LYS A 155 -15.32 -12.49 -15.94
CA LYS A 155 -16.04 -12.72 -17.20
C LYS A 155 -15.41 -11.99 -18.37
N VAL A 156 -15.09 -10.69 -18.20
CA VAL A 156 -14.43 -9.89 -19.25
C VAL A 156 -13.03 -10.44 -19.53
N LEU A 157 -12.27 -10.80 -18.49
CA LEU A 157 -10.96 -11.40 -18.68
C LEU A 157 -11.05 -12.72 -19.45
N GLU A 158 -12.02 -13.58 -19.14
CA GLU A 158 -12.24 -14.82 -19.91
C GLU A 158 -12.53 -14.54 -21.39
N GLU A 159 -13.40 -13.58 -21.69
CA GLU A 159 -13.72 -13.15 -23.06
C GLU A 159 -12.45 -12.67 -23.80
N LYS A 160 -11.68 -11.78 -23.19
CA LYS A 160 -10.43 -11.25 -23.79
C LYS A 160 -9.34 -12.30 -23.95
N ALA A 161 -9.23 -13.26 -23.02
CA ALA A 161 -8.29 -14.37 -23.15
C ALA A 161 -8.62 -15.24 -24.37
N LYS A 162 -9.91 -15.51 -24.62
CA LYS A 162 -10.35 -16.24 -25.83
C LYS A 162 -10.07 -15.48 -27.12
N GLU A 163 -10.05 -14.16 -27.08
CA GLU A 163 -9.64 -13.29 -28.20
C GLU A 163 -8.11 -13.25 -28.40
N GLY A 164 -7.33 -13.89 -27.51
CA GLY A 164 -5.88 -13.98 -27.60
C GLY A 164 -5.12 -12.93 -26.79
N VAL A 165 -5.80 -12.09 -26.00
CA VAL A 165 -5.15 -11.11 -25.12
C VAL A 165 -4.41 -11.84 -23.99
N SER A 166 -3.16 -11.44 -23.71
CA SER A 166 -2.37 -12.05 -22.64
C SER A 166 -2.83 -11.56 -21.27
N ILE A 167 -3.37 -12.45 -20.44
CA ILE A 167 -3.91 -12.08 -19.12
C ILE A 167 -3.09 -12.69 -17.99
N LYS A 168 -2.68 -11.86 -17.03
CA LYS A 168 -2.00 -12.28 -15.81
C LYS A 168 -2.61 -11.60 -14.60
N LEU A 169 -3.11 -12.41 -13.65
CA LEU A 169 -3.73 -11.94 -12.43
C LEU A 169 -2.95 -12.44 -11.22
N LEU A 170 -2.46 -11.50 -10.42
CA LEU A 170 -1.71 -11.70 -9.19
C LEU A 170 -2.55 -11.20 -8.01
N TYR A 171 -2.68 -12.01 -6.95
CA TYR A 171 -3.39 -11.57 -5.76
C TYR A 171 -2.76 -12.06 -4.46
N ASP A 172 -3.03 -11.38 -3.34
CA ASP A 172 -2.65 -11.85 -2.01
C ASP A 172 -3.74 -12.81 -1.47
N GLU A 173 -3.38 -14.07 -1.24
CA GLU A 173 -4.35 -15.10 -0.82
C GLU A 173 -4.97 -14.80 0.55
N LEU A 174 -4.27 -14.06 1.43
CA LEU A 174 -4.75 -13.76 2.79
C LEU A 174 -5.63 -12.53 2.83
N GLY A 175 -5.31 -11.53 1.99
CA GLY A 175 -6.16 -10.36 1.77
C GLY A 175 -7.47 -10.73 1.08
N SER A 176 -7.46 -11.77 0.24
CA SER A 176 -8.58 -12.17 -0.61
C SER A 176 -9.53 -13.18 0.05
N LYS A 177 -9.88 -12.97 1.34
CA LYS A 177 -10.86 -13.84 2.03
C LYS A 177 -12.21 -13.82 1.30
N GLY A 178 -12.77 -15.00 1.02
CA GLY A 178 -14.00 -15.16 0.25
C GLY A 178 -13.81 -15.63 -1.19
N THR A 179 -12.56 -15.64 -1.67
CA THR A 179 -12.18 -16.14 -3.00
C THR A 179 -12.32 -17.64 -3.10
N LYS A 180 -13.02 -18.14 -4.13
CA LYS A 180 -13.09 -19.57 -4.44
C LYS A 180 -12.34 -19.85 -5.74
N LYS A 181 -11.22 -20.56 -5.64
CA LYS A 181 -10.29 -20.84 -6.77
C LYS A 181 -10.98 -21.44 -8.01
N LYS A 182 -12.07 -22.19 -7.83
CA LYS A 182 -12.87 -22.74 -8.93
C LYS A 182 -13.37 -21.70 -9.93
N TYR A 183 -13.59 -20.45 -9.50
CA TYR A 183 -14.06 -19.38 -10.39
C TYR A 183 -12.96 -18.82 -11.30
N PHE A 184 -11.69 -19.10 -11.03
CA PHE A 184 -10.60 -18.77 -11.96
C PHE A 184 -10.48 -19.77 -13.11
N LYS A 185 -11.10 -20.96 -12.99
CA LYS A 185 -10.95 -22.03 -13.98
C LYS A 185 -11.33 -21.60 -15.41
N PRO A 186 -12.44 -20.90 -15.68
CA PRO A 186 -12.78 -20.46 -17.03
C PRO A 186 -11.71 -19.56 -17.65
N LEU A 187 -11.17 -18.60 -16.89
CA LEU A 187 -10.07 -17.74 -17.33
C LEU A 187 -8.80 -18.56 -17.62
N ILE A 188 -8.46 -19.51 -16.76
CA ILE A 188 -7.28 -20.37 -16.93
C ILE A 188 -7.44 -21.26 -18.17
N ASP A 189 -8.61 -21.86 -18.36
CA ASP A 189 -8.91 -22.71 -19.51
C ASP A 189 -8.89 -21.90 -20.83
N ALA A 190 -9.19 -20.60 -20.78
CA ALA A 190 -9.06 -19.66 -21.89
C ALA A 190 -7.62 -19.17 -22.15
N GLY A 191 -6.64 -19.60 -21.36
CA GLY A 191 -5.21 -19.24 -21.51
C GLY A 191 -4.70 -18.13 -20.59
N GLY A 192 -5.56 -17.59 -19.72
CA GLY A 192 -5.15 -16.65 -18.68
C GLY A 192 -4.31 -17.32 -17.59
N ILE A 193 -3.43 -16.57 -16.93
CA ILE A 193 -2.60 -17.10 -15.83
C ILE A 193 -2.98 -16.39 -14.53
N VAL A 194 -3.31 -17.19 -13.50
CA VAL A 194 -3.64 -16.70 -12.17
C VAL A 194 -2.62 -17.23 -11.17
N SER A 195 -2.01 -16.34 -10.38
CA SER A 195 -1.05 -16.70 -9.33
C SER A 195 -1.31 -15.94 -8.03
N THR A 196 -0.84 -16.50 -6.92
CA THR A 196 -0.83 -15.84 -5.61
C THR A 196 0.54 -15.23 -5.34
N PHE A 197 0.60 -14.10 -4.66
CA PHE A 197 1.85 -13.41 -4.35
C PHE A 197 2.80 -14.27 -3.50
N LEU A 198 4.12 -14.16 -3.74
CA LEU A 198 5.17 -15.00 -3.14
C LEU A 198 5.04 -15.21 -1.62
N THR A 199 4.71 -14.16 -0.86
CA THR A 199 4.62 -14.26 0.61
C THR A 199 3.37 -14.97 1.10
N SER A 200 2.32 -14.99 0.28
CA SER A 200 1.08 -15.73 0.57
C SER A 200 1.18 -17.23 0.21
N GLN A 201 2.11 -17.63 -0.65
CA GLN A 201 2.29 -19.01 -1.09
C GLN A 201 2.82 -19.94 0.01
N GLN A 202 2.06 -21.00 0.32
CA GLN A 202 2.40 -22.04 1.32
C GLN A 202 2.66 -21.47 2.72
N MET A 203 1.97 -20.39 3.07
CA MET A 203 2.26 -19.60 4.27
C MET A 203 2.17 -20.39 5.58
N LEU A 204 1.19 -21.30 5.73
CA LEU A 204 1.05 -22.12 6.94
C LEU A 204 2.26 -23.03 7.15
N LEU A 205 2.82 -23.57 6.05
CA LEU A 205 4.05 -24.38 6.11
C LEU A 205 5.30 -23.51 6.36
N LYS A 206 5.25 -22.24 5.97
CA LYS A 206 6.38 -21.30 6.07
C LYS A 206 6.34 -20.40 7.31
N PHE A 207 5.28 -20.48 8.12
CA PHE A 207 5.03 -19.67 9.32
C PHE A 207 5.16 -18.15 9.09
N ARG A 208 4.49 -17.57 8.09
CA ARG A 208 4.76 -16.16 7.68
C ARG A 208 3.52 -15.30 7.45
N MET A 209 2.89 -14.83 8.52
CA MET A 209 1.63 -14.07 8.41
C MET A 209 1.78 -12.55 8.24
N ASN A 210 2.99 -12.01 8.26
CA ASN A 210 3.20 -10.57 8.43
C ASN A 210 3.48 -9.77 7.15
N TYR A 211 3.73 -10.42 6.02
CA TYR A 211 4.12 -9.74 4.79
C TYR A 211 3.06 -9.92 3.72
N HIS A 212 2.43 -8.82 3.34
CA HIS A 212 1.35 -8.84 2.35
C HIS A 212 1.68 -7.97 1.15
N ASN A 213 1.18 -8.42 0.00
CA ASN A 213 1.09 -7.54 -1.14
C ASN A 213 -0.09 -6.60 -0.98
N HIS A 214 0.18 -5.36 -0.57
CA HIS A 214 -0.87 -4.38 -0.37
C HIS A 214 -1.13 -3.51 -1.61
N ARG A 215 -0.56 -3.85 -2.78
CA ARG A 215 -0.74 -3.08 -4.01
C ARG A 215 -2.08 -3.34 -4.68
N LYS A 216 -2.50 -2.37 -5.49
CA LYS A 216 -3.65 -2.44 -6.40
C LYS A 216 -3.20 -1.81 -7.71
N ILE A 217 -2.68 -2.62 -8.63
CA ILE A 217 -2.15 -2.18 -9.91
C ILE A 217 -2.93 -2.90 -11.00
N VAL A 218 -3.40 -2.16 -12.00
CA VAL A 218 -3.83 -2.74 -13.27
C VAL A 218 -3.05 -2.05 -14.37
N VAL A 219 -2.58 -2.80 -15.35
CA VAL A 219 -1.98 -2.29 -16.57
C VAL A 219 -2.64 -2.97 -17.77
N ILE A 220 -3.11 -2.16 -18.72
CA ILE A 220 -3.80 -2.60 -19.93
C ILE A 220 -3.04 -2.05 -21.13
N ASP A 221 -2.60 -2.97 -22.00
CA ASP A 221 -1.82 -2.71 -23.22
C ASP A 221 -0.58 -1.81 -22.99
N ASN A 222 -0.07 -1.76 -21.76
CA ASN A 222 1.02 -0.88 -21.32
C ASN A 222 0.72 0.63 -21.46
N GLN A 223 -0.55 1.01 -21.67
CA GLN A 223 -0.99 2.38 -21.95
C GLN A 223 -1.85 2.94 -20.83
N VAL A 224 -2.84 2.16 -20.40
CA VAL A 224 -3.78 2.53 -19.34
C VAL A 224 -3.42 1.79 -18.08
N SER A 225 -3.32 2.52 -16.97
CA SER A 225 -3.04 1.92 -15.67
C SER A 225 -3.98 2.42 -14.58
N TYR A 226 -4.18 1.61 -13.55
CA TYR A 226 -4.93 1.97 -12.37
C TYR A 226 -4.07 1.77 -11.12
N ILE A 227 -4.19 2.70 -10.17
CA ILE A 227 -3.58 2.60 -8.84
C ILE A 227 -4.41 3.33 -7.79
N GLY A 228 -4.46 2.83 -6.55
CA GLY A 228 -5.13 3.49 -5.44
C GLY A 228 -5.54 2.55 -4.32
N GLY A 229 -6.62 2.88 -3.61
CA GLY A 229 -7.06 2.11 -2.44
C GLY A 229 -8.08 1.00 -2.72
N PHE A 230 -8.95 1.14 -3.73
CA PHE A 230 -9.99 0.14 -4.05
C PHE A 230 -9.43 -1.24 -4.40
N ASN A 231 -9.85 -2.25 -3.63
CA ASN A 231 -9.71 -3.66 -3.98
C ASN A 231 -10.88 -4.14 -4.85
N ILE A 232 -10.88 -5.42 -5.23
CA ILE A 232 -12.02 -6.05 -5.91
C ILE A 232 -12.82 -6.87 -4.90
N ALA A 233 -13.95 -6.31 -4.46
CA ALA A 233 -15.01 -7.00 -3.72
C ALA A 233 -16.27 -6.11 -3.70
N ASP A 234 -17.44 -6.72 -3.50
CA ASP A 234 -18.74 -6.05 -3.44
C ASP A 234 -18.78 -4.93 -2.40
N GLN A 235 -18.04 -5.06 -1.29
CA GLN A 235 -17.98 -4.03 -0.24
C GLN A 235 -17.42 -2.69 -0.73
N TYR A 236 -16.60 -2.68 -1.78
CA TYR A 236 -16.01 -1.47 -2.35
C TYR A 236 -16.96 -0.81 -3.35
N VAL A 237 -17.93 -1.56 -3.87
CA VAL A 237 -18.82 -1.16 -4.98
C VAL A 237 -20.21 -0.82 -4.45
N LYS A 238 -20.67 -1.54 -3.44
CA LYS A 238 -22.01 -1.44 -2.86
C LYS A 238 -21.92 -0.95 -1.42
N SER A 239 -22.94 -0.20 -1.00
CA SER A 239 -23.10 0.13 0.42
C SER A 239 -23.43 -1.12 1.23
N THR A 240 -22.70 -1.36 2.30
CA THR A 240 -22.93 -2.52 3.18
C THR A 240 -23.62 -2.10 4.48
N LYS A 241 -24.34 -3.01 5.14
CA LYS A 241 -24.96 -2.73 6.44
C LYS A 241 -23.92 -2.37 7.52
N GLN A 242 -22.73 -2.99 7.46
CA GLN A 242 -21.69 -2.81 8.47
C GLN A 242 -20.93 -1.49 8.30
N PHE A 243 -20.55 -1.15 7.07
CA PHE A 243 -19.64 -0.03 6.81
C PHE A 243 -20.33 1.17 6.14
N GLY A 244 -21.51 0.97 5.55
CA GLY A 244 -22.16 1.95 4.70
C GLY A 244 -21.44 2.07 3.36
N TYR A 245 -21.43 3.29 2.81
CA TYR A 245 -20.69 3.63 1.61
C TYR A 245 -19.18 3.51 1.85
N TRP A 246 -18.46 2.87 0.92
CA TRP A 246 -17.01 2.70 1.01
C TRP A 246 -16.32 3.82 0.24
N ARG A 247 -15.84 4.83 0.95
CA ARG A 247 -15.17 6.00 0.37
C ARG A 247 -13.68 5.71 0.24
N ASP A 248 -13.19 5.60 -0.98
CA ASP A 248 -11.76 5.39 -1.27
C ASP A 248 -11.33 6.24 -2.47
N THR A 249 -10.03 6.44 -2.65
CA THR A 249 -9.45 7.24 -3.74
C THR A 249 -8.60 6.36 -4.63
N HIS A 250 -8.82 6.47 -5.94
CA HIS A 250 -8.11 5.74 -6.97
C HIS A 250 -7.87 6.65 -8.15
N ILE A 251 -6.86 6.33 -8.94
CA ILE A 251 -6.54 7.08 -10.16
C ILE A 251 -6.41 6.13 -11.33
N ARG A 252 -6.85 6.63 -12.48
CA ARG A 252 -6.63 6.03 -13.79
C ARG A 252 -5.62 6.89 -14.54
N ILE A 253 -4.59 6.27 -15.08
CA ILE A 253 -3.45 6.94 -15.70
C ILE A 253 -3.35 6.50 -17.15
N LEU A 254 -3.16 7.46 -18.05
CA LEU A 254 -2.84 7.23 -19.45
C LEU A 254 -1.53 7.94 -19.74
N GLY A 255 -0.57 7.22 -20.30
CA GLY A 255 0.72 7.78 -20.69
C GLY A 255 1.94 7.05 -20.10
N PRO A 256 3.12 7.69 -20.16
CA PRO A 256 4.40 7.05 -19.85
C PRO A 256 4.50 6.41 -18.46
N ALA A 257 3.82 6.95 -17.44
CA ALA A 257 3.77 6.40 -16.08
C ALA A 257 3.27 4.94 -16.02
N SER A 258 2.46 4.51 -17.00
CA SER A 258 2.03 3.11 -17.13
C SER A 258 3.21 2.15 -17.26
N THR A 259 4.33 2.59 -17.85
CA THR A 259 5.58 1.82 -17.90
C THR A 259 6.12 1.51 -16.50
N LEU A 260 6.09 2.49 -15.59
CA LEU A 260 6.63 2.34 -14.25
C LEU A 260 5.79 1.36 -13.43
N LEU A 261 4.47 1.41 -13.58
CA LEU A 261 3.54 0.47 -12.95
C LEU A 261 3.65 -0.94 -13.54
N GLN A 262 3.86 -1.04 -14.85
CA GLN A 262 4.08 -2.30 -15.53
C GLN A 262 5.37 -2.98 -15.07
N LEU A 263 6.47 -2.23 -14.95
CA LEU A 263 7.74 -2.76 -14.44
C LEU A 263 7.63 -3.22 -12.98
N ARG A 264 6.85 -2.48 -12.16
CA ARG A 264 6.50 -2.91 -10.80
C ARG A 264 5.73 -4.23 -10.81
N PHE A 265 4.70 -4.36 -11.65
CA PHE A 265 3.94 -5.60 -11.81
C PHE A 265 4.84 -6.77 -12.25
N ILE A 266 5.67 -6.57 -13.28
CA ILE A 266 6.58 -7.61 -13.81
C ILE A 266 7.50 -8.12 -12.71
N MET A 267 8.02 -7.23 -11.87
CA MET A 267 8.84 -7.60 -10.72
C MET A 267 8.08 -8.50 -9.74
N ASP A 268 6.89 -8.08 -9.31
CA ASP A 268 6.06 -8.84 -8.36
C ASP A 268 5.58 -10.17 -8.92
N TRP A 269 5.25 -10.19 -10.21
CA TRP A 269 4.92 -11.40 -10.94
C TRP A 269 6.09 -12.36 -10.97
N ASN A 270 7.27 -11.90 -11.41
CA ASN A 270 8.45 -12.74 -11.62
C ASN A 270 8.99 -13.37 -10.33
N ILE A 271 8.82 -12.73 -9.17
CA ILE A 271 9.16 -13.35 -7.88
C ILE A 271 8.11 -14.37 -7.41
N SER A 272 6.90 -14.32 -7.97
CA SER A 272 5.74 -15.10 -7.55
C SER A 272 5.42 -16.29 -8.45
N VAL A 273 6.14 -16.49 -9.56
CA VAL A 273 5.86 -17.57 -10.52
C VAL A 273 7.09 -18.42 -10.84
N THR A 274 6.86 -19.57 -11.46
CA THR A 274 7.92 -20.45 -12.01
C THR A 274 8.63 -19.78 -13.19
N GLU A 275 9.87 -20.20 -13.47
CA GLU A 275 10.67 -19.66 -14.59
C GLU A 275 9.92 -19.66 -15.93
N SER A 276 9.13 -20.71 -16.20
CA SER A 276 8.34 -20.85 -17.43
C SER A 276 7.28 -19.75 -17.63
N ASN A 277 6.81 -19.15 -16.55
CA ASN A 277 5.74 -18.15 -16.56
C ASN A 277 6.28 -16.73 -16.34
N LYS A 278 7.59 -16.56 -16.21
CA LYS A 278 8.19 -15.25 -16.02
C LYS A 278 8.05 -14.40 -17.27
N ILE A 279 7.91 -13.11 -17.03
CA ILE A 279 7.82 -12.07 -18.02
C ILE A 279 9.22 -11.49 -18.24
N SER A 280 9.68 -11.46 -19.49
CA SER A 280 10.94 -10.79 -19.85
C SER A 280 10.76 -9.27 -19.86
N TYR A 281 11.72 -8.52 -19.32
CA TYR A 281 11.76 -7.05 -19.38
C TYR A 281 12.10 -6.53 -20.79
N ARG A 282 11.29 -6.83 -21.81
CA ARG A 282 11.51 -6.39 -23.20
C ARG A 282 10.68 -5.16 -23.52
N ASP A 283 11.19 -4.30 -24.41
CA ASP A 283 10.53 -3.07 -24.85
C ASP A 283 9.07 -3.26 -25.27
N LYS A 284 8.74 -4.37 -25.96
CA LYS A 284 7.35 -4.64 -26.41
C LYS A 284 6.31 -4.65 -25.29
N GLN A 285 6.73 -4.77 -24.03
CA GLN A 285 5.85 -4.77 -22.88
C GLN A 285 5.81 -3.43 -22.14
N LEU A 286 6.32 -2.36 -22.74
CA LEU A 286 6.43 -1.04 -22.15
C LEU A 286 5.71 -0.02 -23.04
N TYR A 287 5.41 1.16 -22.51
CA TYR A 287 4.69 2.19 -23.27
C TYR A 287 5.48 2.57 -24.53
N GLN A 288 4.91 2.30 -25.70
CA GLN A 288 5.59 2.53 -26.98
C GLN A 288 5.18 3.80 -27.70
N GLU A 289 4.07 4.42 -27.33
CA GLU A 289 3.53 5.55 -28.08
C GLU A 289 4.34 6.84 -27.86
N ILE A 290 4.21 7.75 -28.82
CA ILE A 290 4.69 9.11 -28.66
C ILE A 290 3.81 9.76 -27.58
N PRO A 291 4.38 10.44 -26.58
CA PRO A 291 3.58 11.10 -25.56
C PRO A 291 2.59 12.07 -26.18
N ASN A 292 1.32 11.99 -25.76
CA ASN A 292 0.33 12.95 -26.17
C ASN A 292 0.65 14.30 -25.50
N LYS A 293 0.97 15.32 -26.30
CA LYS A 293 1.35 16.64 -25.80
C LYS A 293 0.21 17.42 -25.15
N GLU A 294 -1.03 16.96 -25.32
CA GLU A 294 -2.19 17.51 -24.60
C GLU A 294 -2.21 17.06 -23.13
N TYR A 295 -1.45 16.02 -22.79
CA TYR A 295 -1.29 15.53 -21.43
C TYR A 295 -0.17 16.31 -20.74
N SER A 296 -0.40 16.72 -19.50
CA SER A 296 0.51 17.64 -18.78
C SER A 296 0.89 17.17 -17.38
N THR A 297 0.38 16.03 -16.93
CA THR A 297 0.58 15.58 -15.55
C THR A 297 1.92 14.87 -15.40
N ASP A 298 2.72 15.36 -14.48
CA ASP A 298 3.98 14.74 -14.07
C ASP A 298 3.74 13.77 -12.92
N ILE A 299 4.28 12.55 -13.03
CA ILE A 299 4.04 11.48 -12.06
C ILE A 299 5.36 10.80 -11.71
N GLN A 300 5.58 10.58 -10.41
CA GLN A 300 6.63 9.70 -9.91
C GLN A 300 6.01 8.53 -9.12
N ILE A 301 6.42 7.30 -9.45
CA ILE A 301 5.95 6.11 -8.75
C ILE A 301 6.89 5.79 -7.59
N ILE A 302 6.33 5.65 -6.39
CA ILE A 302 7.04 5.28 -5.17
C ILE A 302 6.59 3.88 -4.79
N SER A 303 7.54 2.96 -4.62
CA SER A 303 7.25 1.59 -4.17
C SER A 303 8.17 1.20 -3.02
N SER A 304 7.60 0.54 -2.02
CA SER A 304 8.33 0.00 -0.88
C SER A 304 8.01 -1.47 -0.67
N GLY A 305 8.86 -2.14 0.11
CA GLY A 305 8.66 -3.51 0.54
C GLY A 305 9.58 -3.86 1.71
N PRO A 306 9.32 -4.98 2.39
CA PRO A 306 10.03 -5.42 3.60
C PRO A 306 11.51 -5.81 3.39
N ASN A 307 12.02 -5.65 2.18
CA ASN A 307 13.41 -5.93 1.81
C ASN A 307 14.27 -4.67 1.70
N ASN A 308 13.74 -3.48 1.96
CA ASN A 308 14.54 -2.25 1.93
C ASN A 308 14.69 -1.66 3.32
N GLU A 309 15.92 -1.67 3.84
CA GLU A 309 16.30 -1.01 5.10
C GLU A 309 15.95 0.49 5.11
N LYS A 310 15.78 1.10 3.94
CA LYS A 310 15.54 2.53 3.79
C LYS A 310 14.11 2.96 4.07
N GLU A 311 13.13 2.04 4.19
CA GLU A 311 11.73 2.39 4.48
C GLU A 311 11.19 3.53 3.56
N GLN A 312 11.35 3.40 2.23
CA GLN A 312 11.33 4.56 1.32
C GLN A 312 10.03 5.37 1.34
N ILE A 313 8.89 4.70 1.51
CA ILE A 313 7.59 5.39 1.58
C ILE A 313 7.49 6.25 2.85
N LYS A 314 8.06 5.79 3.96
CA LYS A 314 8.14 6.57 5.21
C LYS A 314 9.02 7.79 5.03
N LEU A 315 10.22 7.60 4.48
CA LEU A 315 11.15 8.72 4.21
C LEU A 315 10.54 9.74 3.24
N THR A 316 9.76 9.27 2.27
CA THR A 316 8.99 10.13 1.37
C THR A 316 7.98 10.98 2.13
N PHE A 317 7.15 10.36 2.98
CA PHE A 317 6.19 11.12 3.80
C PHE A 317 6.89 12.15 4.69
N ILE A 318 7.98 11.79 5.37
CA ILE A 318 8.76 12.73 6.20
C ILE A 318 9.26 13.91 5.36
N LYS A 319 9.90 13.64 4.22
CA LYS A 319 10.43 14.68 3.34
C LYS A 319 9.33 15.65 2.89
N LEU A 320 8.18 15.12 2.49
CA LEU A 320 7.06 15.91 2.02
C LEU A 320 6.44 16.75 3.12
N ILE A 321 6.15 16.16 4.28
CA ILE A 321 5.63 16.88 5.45
C ILE A 321 6.56 18.04 5.84
N LEU A 322 7.87 17.80 5.86
CA LEU A 322 8.87 18.81 6.23
C LEU A 322 9.14 19.85 5.13
N SER A 323 8.66 19.64 3.90
CA SER A 323 8.81 20.60 2.78
C SER A 323 7.56 21.43 2.52
N ALA A 324 6.45 21.12 3.20
CA ALA A 324 5.20 21.85 3.06
C ALA A 324 5.34 23.32 3.48
N LYS A 325 4.72 24.23 2.72
CA LYS A 325 4.77 25.68 2.95
C LYS A 325 3.46 26.25 3.51
N SER A 326 2.34 25.56 3.30
CA SER A 326 1.00 26.03 3.63
C SER A 326 0.11 24.95 4.26
N LYS A 327 0.09 23.71 3.72
CA LYS A 327 -0.79 22.65 4.25
C LYS A 327 -0.24 21.24 4.08
N VAL A 328 -0.65 20.37 5.01
CA VAL A 328 -0.43 18.92 5.02
C VAL A 328 -1.75 18.26 5.37
N TRP A 329 -2.47 17.75 4.37
CA TRP A 329 -3.77 17.10 4.57
C TRP A 329 -3.69 15.61 4.25
N ILE A 330 -4.19 14.78 5.16
CA ILE A 330 -4.04 13.32 5.10
C ILE A 330 -5.42 12.65 5.21
N GLN A 331 -5.70 11.69 4.33
CA GLN A 331 -6.75 10.70 4.54
C GLN A 331 -6.09 9.33 4.67
N THR A 332 -6.48 8.58 5.71
CA THR A 332 -5.96 7.22 5.93
C THR A 332 -6.98 6.40 6.72
N PRO A 333 -7.13 5.07 6.47
CA PRO A 333 -7.99 4.25 7.34
C PRO A 333 -7.37 3.98 8.71
N TYR A 334 -6.03 3.98 8.80
CA TYR A 334 -5.30 3.58 10.00
C TYR A 334 -4.19 4.60 10.29
N LEU A 335 -4.12 5.05 11.54
CA LEU A 335 -3.14 6.03 12.00
C LEU A 335 -2.36 5.46 13.17
N ILE A 336 -1.28 4.78 12.84
CA ILE A 336 -0.34 4.20 13.80
C ILE A 336 1.07 4.64 13.39
N PRO A 337 1.36 5.95 13.35
CA PRO A 337 2.66 6.45 12.92
C PRO A 337 3.74 6.11 13.95
N ASP A 338 4.99 6.00 13.49
CA ASP A 338 6.15 5.99 14.39
C ASP A 338 6.51 7.41 14.85
N ASP A 339 7.45 7.50 15.79
CA ASP A 339 7.86 8.79 16.37
C ASP A 339 8.43 9.75 15.31
N SER A 340 9.01 9.24 14.23
CA SER A 340 9.58 10.08 13.16
C SER A 340 8.51 10.84 12.38
N ILE A 341 7.40 10.16 12.04
CA ILE A 341 6.25 10.79 11.38
C ILE A 341 5.52 11.73 12.35
N ILE A 342 5.35 11.33 13.62
CA ILE A 342 4.73 12.19 14.65
C ILE A 342 5.51 13.50 14.79
N ASN A 343 6.84 13.42 14.89
CA ASN A 343 7.70 14.59 15.01
C ASN A 343 7.67 15.45 13.73
N ALA A 344 7.65 14.85 12.54
CA ALA A 344 7.53 15.61 11.30
C ALA A 344 6.22 16.41 11.23
N LEU A 345 5.09 15.79 11.60
CA LEU A 345 3.79 16.46 11.66
C LEU A 345 3.77 17.57 12.72
N GLU A 346 4.39 17.35 13.88
CA GLU A 346 4.52 18.37 14.92
C GLU A 346 5.36 19.55 14.45
N ILE A 347 6.50 19.30 13.79
CA ILE A 347 7.35 20.35 13.23
C ILE A 347 6.56 21.18 12.23
N ALA A 348 5.87 20.54 11.28
CA ALA A 348 5.03 21.24 10.30
C ALA A 348 3.97 22.11 11.01
N LYS A 349 3.24 21.54 11.98
CA LYS A 349 2.22 22.29 12.72
C LYS A 349 2.82 23.51 13.46
N ARG A 350 3.97 23.33 14.11
CA ARG A 350 4.68 24.41 14.84
C ARG A 350 5.25 25.47 13.90
N SER A 351 5.53 25.12 12.65
CA SER A 351 5.91 26.05 11.57
C SER A 351 4.72 26.83 10.99
N GLY A 352 3.52 26.71 11.56
CA GLY A 352 2.32 27.44 11.10
C GLY A 352 1.61 26.77 9.92
N ILE A 353 2.00 25.55 9.55
CA ILE A 353 1.39 24.78 8.47
C ILE A 353 0.02 24.26 8.91
N ASP A 354 -0.96 24.30 8.00
CA ASP A 354 -2.29 23.73 8.22
C ASP A 354 -2.27 22.20 8.11
N VAL A 355 -2.26 21.52 9.26
CA VAL A 355 -2.19 20.04 9.33
C VAL A 355 -3.56 19.45 9.70
N LYS A 356 -4.15 18.69 8.78
CA LYS A 356 -5.45 17.99 8.96
C LYS A 356 -5.32 16.51 8.64
N ILE A 357 -5.88 15.65 9.48
CA ILE A 357 -5.92 14.20 9.25
C ILE A 357 -7.37 13.71 9.38
N MET A 358 -7.83 12.95 8.39
CA MET A 358 -9.17 12.40 8.34
C MET A 358 -9.12 10.87 8.41
N LEU A 359 -9.99 10.31 9.26
CA LEU A 359 -10.01 8.89 9.65
C LEU A 359 -11.45 8.35 9.60
N PRO A 360 -11.66 7.04 9.41
CA PRO A 360 -12.99 6.44 9.50
C PRO A 360 -13.57 6.52 10.91
N ASP A 361 -14.90 6.64 11.02
CA ASP A 361 -15.59 6.63 12.33
C ASP A 361 -15.90 5.22 12.87
N LYS A 362 -15.74 4.18 12.04
CA LYS A 362 -16.09 2.78 12.38
C LYS A 362 -14.86 1.87 12.37
N PRO A 363 -14.84 0.84 13.24
CA PRO A 363 -13.83 -0.20 13.22
C PRO A 363 -14.15 -1.29 12.19
N ASP A 364 -13.25 -1.54 11.24
CA ASP A 364 -13.18 -2.80 10.49
C ASP A 364 -12.30 -3.84 11.21
N HIS A 365 -11.25 -3.37 11.89
CA HIS A 365 -10.39 -4.14 12.76
C HIS A 365 -10.39 -3.55 14.19
N PRO A 366 -11.06 -4.19 15.17
CA PRO A 366 -11.28 -3.60 16.49
C PRO A 366 -10.00 -3.20 17.23
N PHE A 367 -8.92 -3.98 17.15
CA PHE A 367 -7.65 -3.63 17.80
C PHE A 367 -6.93 -2.46 17.12
N ILE A 368 -6.87 -2.46 15.78
CA ILE A 368 -6.24 -1.40 14.98
C ILE A 368 -6.98 -0.07 15.20
N TYR A 369 -8.31 -0.10 15.24
CA TYR A 369 -9.12 1.09 15.53
C TYR A 369 -8.82 1.68 16.92
N ARG A 370 -8.63 0.84 17.95
CA ARG A 370 -8.26 1.34 19.29
C ARG A 370 -6.82 1.86 19.35
N ALA A 371 -5.89 1.29 18.60
CA ALA A 371 -4.55 1.86 18.45
C ALA A 371 -4.61 3.21 17.72
N THR A 372 -5.39 3.31 16.64
CA THR A 372 -5.65 4.55 15.89
C THR A 372 -6.15 5.66 16.82
N GLN A 373 -7.19 5.40 17.61
CA GLN A 373 -7.70 6.35 18.61
C GLN A 373 -6.65 6.77 19.65
N PHE A 374 -5.70 5.89 20.01
CA PHE A 374 -4.59 6.30 20.88
C PHE A 374 -3.74 7.38 20.19
N TYR A 375 -3.33 7.16 18.94
CA TYR A 375 -2.48 8.11 18.21
C TYR A 375 -3.20 9.40 17.82
N GLU A 376 -4.51 9.34 17.53
CA GLU A 376 -5.35 10.53 17.42
C GLU A 376 -5.19 11.43 18.66
N SER A 377 -5.29 10.84 19.86
CA SER A 377 -5.14 11.59 21.12
C SER A 377 -3.74 12.17 21.32
N VAL A 378 -2.70 11.53 20.75
CA VAL A 378 -1.31 12.03 20.80
C VAL A 378 -1.17 13.24 19.88
N LEU A 379 -1.70 13.17 18.67
CA LEU A 379 -1.58 14.23 17.66
C LEU A 379 -2.44 15.46 18.01
N ILE A 380 -3.63 15.26 18.59
CA ILE A 380 -4.48 16.38 19.06
C ILE A 380 -3.77 17.19 20.15
N LYS A 381 -3.00 16.55 21.04
CA LYS A 381 -2.20 17.24 22.06
C LYS A 381 -1.04 18.07 21.47
N LYS A 382 -0.74 17.87 20.18
CA LYS A 382 0.25 18.62 19.40
C LYS A 382 -0.44 19.61 18.46
N ASP A 383 -1.69 19.97 18.74
CA ASP A 383 -2.52 20.91 17.98
C ASP A 383 -2.81 20.51 16.52
N ILE A 384 -2.62 19.23 16.17
CA ILE A 384 -2.97 18.68 14.86
C ILE A 384 -4.47 18.43 14.81
N GLU A 385 -5.12 18.84 13.71
CA GLU A 385 -6.55 18.69 13.55
C GLU A 385 -6.92 17.29 13.06
N ILE A 386 -7.74 16.59 13.84
CA ILE A 386 -8.22 15.26 13.51
C ILE A 386 -9.72 15.31 13.21
N TYR A 387 -10.13 14.65 12.14
CA TYR A 387 -11.52 14.57 11.69
C TYR A 387 -11.94 13.11 11.54
N SER A 388 -13.11 12.77 12.08
CA SER A 388 -13.73 11.46 11.96
C SER A 388 -14.81 11.53 10.89
N TYR A 389 -14.64 10.77 9.80
CA TYR A 389 -15.54 10.75 8.65
C TYR A 389 -16.80 9.95 8.95
N ASN A 390 -17.97 10.57 8.81
CA ASN A 390 -19.28 9.99 9.14
C ASN A 390 -20.10 9.58 7.90
N GLY A 391 -19.56 9.80 6.70
CA GLY A 391 -20.25 9.51 5.43
C GLY A 391 -20.24 8.05 5.00
N GLY A 392 -19.70 7.13 5.82
CA GLY A 392 -19.42 5.75 5.43
C GLY A 392 -18.10 5.28 6.05
N PHE A 393 -17.41 4.36 5.39
CA PHE A 393 -16.06 3.95 5.78
C PHE A 393 -15.03 4.61 4.88
N LEU A 394 -14.17 5.45 5.47
CA LEU A 394 -13.07 6.11 4.76
C LEU A 394 -11.86 5.17 4.68
N HIS A 395 -11.52 4.75 3.47
CA HIS A 395 -10.38 3.88 3.20
C HIS A 395 -9.36 4.52 2.25
N SER A 396 -9.50 5.81 1.92
CA SER A 396 -8.51 6.56 1.14
C SER A 396 -7.12 6.56 1.77
N LYS A 397 -6.07 6.54 0.95
CA LYS A 397 -4.67 6.76 1.35
C LYS A 397 -4.10 7.92 0.55
N VAL A 398 -4.35 9.11 1.06
CA VAL A 398 -4.06 10.37 0.36
C VAL A 398 -3.21 11.26 1.25
N LEU A 399 -2.19 11.88 0.64
CA LEU A 399 -1.46 13.01 1.22
C LEU A 399 -1.53 14.17 0.22
N ILE A 400 -1.95 15.35 0.68
CA ILE A 400 -1.95 16.59 -0.09
C ILE A 400 -0.97 17.54 0.59
N ILE A 401 -0.01 18.03 -0.18
CA ILE A 401 0.99 19.01 0.25
C ILE A 401 0.76 20.28 -0.56
N ASP A 402 0.44 21.36 0.13
CA ASP A 402 0.17 22.65 -0.50
C ASP A 402 -0.94 22.54 -1.56
N ASP A 403 -0.78 23.17 -2.71
CA ASP A 403 -1.60 22.92 -3.91
C ASP A 403 -0.72 22.36 -5.05
N GLU A 404 0.50 21.90 -4.72
CA GLU A 404 1.56 21.55 -5.67
C GLU A 404 1.75 20.04 -5.83
N ILE A 405 1.57 19.27 -4.74
CA ILE A 405 1.91 17.85 -4.70
C ILE A 405 0.79 17.06 -4.04
N SER A 406 0.45 15.91 -4.61
CA SER A 406 -0.35 14.89 -3.92
C SER A 406 0.25 13.49 -4.06
N ILE A 407 -0.09 12.62 -3.10
CA ILE A 407 0.15 11.18 -3.17
C ILE A 407 -1.20 10.47 -3.11
N VAL A 408 -1.41 9.54 -4.04
CA VAL A 408 -2.51 8.58 -4.03
C VAL A 408 -1.94 7.18 -4.21
N GLY A 409 -2.34 6.23 -3.38
CA GLY A 409 -1.82 4.86 -3.50
C GLY A 409 -2.38 3.89 -2.49
N SER A 410 -1.56 2.92 -2.11
CA SER A 410 -1.96 1.85 -1.19
C SER A 410 -1.51 2.05 0.26
N ALA A 411 -0.51 2.89 0.52
CA ALA A 411 0.15 2.96 1.83
C ALA A 411 -0.65 3.75 2.87
N ASN A 412 -0.97 3.09 3.98
CA ASN A 412 -1.59 3.72 5.14
C ASN A 412 -0.55 4.52 5.95
N GLN A 413 -1.02 5.26 6.96
CA GLN A 413 -0.15 5.92 7.93
C GLN A 413 0.11 5.02 9.16
N ASP A 414 0.60 3.81 8.91
CA ASP A 414 0.89 2.80 9.93
C ASP A 414 2.28 2.15 9.76
N ILE A 415 2.78 1.53 10.82
CA ILE A 415 4.11 0.89 10.84
C ILE A 415 4.19 -0.25 9.82
N ARG A 416 3.09 -0.98 9.60
CA ARG A 416 3.01 -2.02 8.56
C ARG A 416 3.27 -1.50 7.16
N SER A 417 2.61 -0.44 6.70
CA SER A 417 2.86 0.16 5.38
C SER A 417 4.27 0.72 5.26
N TYR A 418 4.86 1.21 6.36
CA TYR A 418 6.24 1.72 6.35
C TYR A 418 7.30 0.62 6.22
N LYS A 419 7.08 -0.54 6.84
CA LYS A 419 8.13 -1.56 7.03
C LYS A 419 7.83 -2.95 6.50
N LEU A 420 6.58 -3.38 6.51
CA LEU A 420 6.20 -4.79 6.34
C LEU A 420 5.47 -5.05 5.02
N ASN A 421 4.53 -4.19 4.65
CA ASN A 421 3.75 -4.40 3.43
C ASN A 421 4.56 -4.01 2.20
N PHE A 422 4.26 -4.69 1.11
CA PHE A 422 4.61 -4.20 -0.21
C PHE A 422 3.58 -3.15 -0.62
N GLU A 423 4.04 -1.92 -0.81
CA GLU A 423 3.19 -0.77 -1.14
C GLU A 423 3.65 -0.12 -2.45
N THR A 424 2.71 0.56 -3.10
CA THR A 424 3.00 1.47 -4.22
C THR A 424 2.06 2.67 -4.15
N SER A 425 2.59 3.85 -4.46
CA SER A 425 1.83 5.08 -4.56
C SER A 425 2.32 5.94 -5.72
N ALA A 426 1.43 6.71 -6.31
CA ALA A 426 1.75 7.71 -7.31
C ALA A 426 1.84 9.08 -6.62
N MET A 427 2.96 9.75 -6.82
CA MET A 427 3.12 11.16 -6.48
C MET A 427 2.88 11.99 -7.72
N ILE A 428 1.99 12.97 -7.62
CA ILE A 428 1.42 13.70 -8.74
C ILE A 428 1.75 15.18 -8.58
N PHE A 429 2.30 15.75 -9.66
CA PHE A 429 2.65 17.16 -9.78
C PHE A 429 1.77 17.78 -10.87
N ASP A 430 0.54 18.14 -10.50
CA ASP A 430 -0.44 18.72 -11.42
C ASP A 430 -1.42 19.61 -10.65
N THR A 431 -1.47 20.89 -10.99
CA THR A 431 -2.31 21.89 -10.31
C THR A 431 -3.80 21.58 -10.42
N THR A 432 -4.25 21.07 -11.58
CA THR A 432 -5.66 20.78 -11.83
C THR A 432 -6.09 19.57 -11.01
N PHE A 433 -5.34 18.47 -11.11
CA PHE A 433 -5.60 17.26 -10.33
C PHE A 433 -5.55 17.54 -8.83
N ASN A 434 -4.55 18.30 -8.35
CA ASN A 434 -4.42 18.62 -6.93
C ASN A 434 -5.57 19.50 -6.42
N ARG A 435 -6.09 20.42 -7.24
CA ARG A 435 -7.30 21.18 -6.92
C ARG A 435 -8.50 20.25 -6.77
N ASP A 436 -8.72 19.37 -7.74
CA ASP A 436 -9.88 18.47 -7.73
C ASP A 436 -9.82 17.49 -6.54
N LEU A 437 -8.62 16.99 -6.21
CA LEU A 437 -8.40 16.15 -5.03
C LEU A 437 -8.60 16.91 -3.70
N LYS A 438 -8.20 18.19 -3.64
CA LYS A 438 -8.45 19.07 -2.50
C LYS A 438 -9.95 19.35 -2.33
N GLU A 439 -10.68 19.59 -3.41
CA GLU A 439 -12.12 19.78 -3.37
C GLU A 439 -12.83 18.51 -2.87
N ALA A 440 -12.37 17.32 -3.30
CA ALA A 440 -12.84 16.05 -2.77
C ALA A 440 -12.59 15.92 -1.25
N PHE A 441 -11.40 16.31 -0.78
CA PHE A 441 -11.07 16.34 0.65
C PHE A 441 -12.01 17.27 1.43
N ILE A 442 -12.24 18.49 0.94
CA ILE A 442 -13.14 19.47 1.58
C ILE A 442 -14.58 18.94 1.61
N LYS A 443 -15.04 18.31 0.53
CA LYS A 443 -16.36 17.65 0.48
C LYS A 443 -16.47 16.56 1.54
N ASP A 444 -15.45 15.73 1.70
CA ASP A 444 -15.43 14.71 2.76
C ASP A 444 -15.38 15.35 4.17
N LEU A 445 -14.72 16.51 4.31
CA LEU A 445 -14.67 17.28 5.56
C LEU A 445 -16.06 17.76 6.01
N THR A 446 -16.95 18.13 5.07
CA THR A 446 -18.34 18.50 5.39
C THR A 446 -19.16 17.36 5.99
N LYS A 447 -18.72 16.12 5.78
CA LYS A 447 -19.32 14.89 6.34
C LYS A 447 -18.53 14.35 7.54
N SER A 448 -17.68 15.17 8.13
CA SER A 448 -16.78 14.75 9.19
C SER A 448 -17.02 15.53 10.49
N THR A 449 -16.86 14.84 11.61
CA THR A 449 -16.88 15.45 12.94
C THR A 449 -15.45 15.69 13.40
N ARG A 450 -15.14 16.92 13.85
CA ARG A 450 -13.82 17.21 14.44
C ARG A 450 -13.66 16.47 15.77
N VAL A 451 -12.57 15.71 15.89
CA VAL A 451 -12.20 15.03 17.14
C VAL A 451 -11.39 16.00 18.00
N THR A 452 -11.80 16.16 19.26
CA THR A 452 -11.17 17.09 20.19
C THR A 452 -10.63 16.37 21.41
N TYR A 453 -9.82 17.06 22.21
CA TYR A 453 -9.35 16.51 23.49
C TYR A 453 -10.52 16.18 24.44
N GLU A 454 -11.60 16.97 24.41
CA GLU A 454 -12.80 16.71 25.19
C GLU A 454 -13.53 15.44 24.73
N THR A 455 -13.53 15.15 23.42
CA THR A 455 -14.04 13.88 22.87
C THR A 455 -13.38 12.67 23.56
N PHE A 456 -12.08 12.74 23.84
CA PHE A 456 -11.35 11.67 24.54
C PHE A 456 -11.59 11.62 26.05
N LYS A 457 -11.76 12.77 26.69
CA LYS A 457 -12.08 12.83 28.13
C LYS A 457 -13.44 12.21 28.44
N MET A 458 -14.41 12.40 27.53
CA MET A 458 -15.75 11.83 27.66
C MET A 458 -15.79 10.32 27.40
N MET A 459 -14.74 9.71 26.84
CA MET A 459 -14.70 8.27 26.60
C MET A 459 -14.66 7.49 27.92
N PRO A 460 -15.46 6.42 28.05
CA PRO A 460 -15.37 5.48 29.17
C PRO A 460 -13.93 5.02 29.46
N TYR A 461 -13.59 4.94 30.75
CA TYR A 461 -12.24 4.58 31.19
C TYR A 461 -11.73 3.25 30.60
N TRP A 462 -12.62 2.26 30.43
CA TRP A 462 -12.27 0.98 29.83
C TRP A 462 -11.86 1.10 28.34
N ILE A 463 -12.44 2.05 27.59
CA ILE A 463 -12.05 2.31 26.18
C ILE A 463 -10.60 2.82 26.16
N ARG A 464 -10.29 3.75 27.06
CA ARG A 464 -8.95 4.32 27.19
C ARG A 464 -7.91 3.27 27.60
N ILE A 465 -8.30 2.29 28.44
CA ILE A 465 -7.44 1.12 28.72
C ILE A 465 -7.20 0.31 27.45
N LYS A 466 -8.26 -0.03 26.70
CA LYS A 466 -8.12 -0.80 25.45
C LYS A 466 -7.23 -0.08 24.43
N GLN A 467 -7.31 1.25 24.32
CA GLN A 467 -6.42 2.06 23.49
C GLN A 467 -4.95 1.87 23.87
N LYS A 468 -4.62 2.00 25.17
CA LYS A 468 -3.26 1.81 25.69
C LYS A 468 -2.74 0.39 25.46
N ILE A 469 -3.58 -0.62 25.68
CA ILE A 469 -3.22 -2.02 25.42
C ILE A 469 -2.99 -2.24 23.92
N SER A 470 -3.87 -1.72 23.07
CA SER A 470 -3.77 -1.90 21.61
C SER A 470 -2.49 -1.28 21.05
N ARG A 471 -2.05 -0.15 21.59
CA ARG A 471 -0.77 0.49 21.22
C ARG A 471 0.45 -0.43 21.45
N LEU A 472 0.41 -1.34 22.42
CA LEU A 472 1.54 -2.26 22.65
C LEU A 472 1.80 -3.19 21.44
N PHE A 473 0.80 -3.34 20.57
CA PHE A 473 0.89 -4.12 19.35
C PHE A 473 1.19 -3.25 18.11
N SER A 474 1.37 -1.93 18.25
CA SER A 474 1.70 -1.03 17.13
C SER A 474 2.86 -1.52 16.25
N PRO A 475 3.97 -2.10 16.77
CA PRO A 475 5.09 -2.52 15.92
C PRO A 475 4.76 -3.61 14.90
N ILE A 476 3.61 -4.28 15.03
CA ILE A 476 3.13 -5.32 14.12
C ILE A 476 1.83 -4.92 13.40
N MET A 477 1.32 -3.70 13.62
CA MET A 477 0.03 -3.17 13.13
C MET A 477 0.17 -2.15 12.02
#